data_AF-A0A3M1Y4A0-F1
#
_entry.id   AF-A0A3M1Y4A0-F1
#
_cell.length_a   1.000
_cell.length_b   1.000
_cell.length_c   1.000
_cell.angle_alpha   90.00
_cell.angle_beta   90.00
_cell.angle_gamma   90.00
#
_symmetry.space_group_name_H-M   'P 1'
#
loop_
_entity.id
_entity.type
_entity.pdbx_description
1 polymer ?
#
loop_
_entity_poly.entity_id
_entity_poly.type
_entity_poly.pdbx_seq_one_letter_code
_entity_poly.pdbx_strand_id
1 'polypeptide(L)'
;SKEFLSGELLSVEGQFNHYIITLQSPQPVDTSLCTHCGLCIGVCSEGCINNDLAVDLTKCSFCGKCQQVCPEGAIDLHRYSEERIETAQLVVDDALQVKLPEDRRGIFSINDLKGLFRNIGDYQVEELLFHSPSICQYHRGFDLGCKRCLQVCPSGAIKKGKESLEIDSFICTGCGRCVSVCPTGAVQYVPFNDEAFIRYLTSLSPRGYTLVIAKEEELRGLHFARLNETHSETLFIEHPCPEALGRFHFLALFAYGVRGVYTELNPEASFVNALLKELYGVEDFIRPFSIDAQFRAVENPLKEPLRIGFSQRHVSLAELMNALVPEGRDIRISDPSDLFSDINCDTEGCTLCLACVNVCSAGAMRAEEKDFSLRAYPPHCINCSLCVEVCPEGVLSLKSLERLNREFFQERLLAQDEPLRCKRCGKVFGNRKVYDEVVRRLTEAGLFAEKGRFLHLCEDCRVIALFEGSLTEG
;
A
#
# COMPACT_ATOMS: atom_id res chain seq x y z
N SER A 1 -16.90 8.11 13.08
CA SER A 1 -18.38 8.17 13.13
C SER A 1 -18.80 9.45 13.82
N LYS A 2 -19.72 10.24 13.27
CA LYS A 2 -20.45 11.22 14.10
C LYS A 2 -21.63 10.44 14.66
N GLU A 3 -21.49 9.94 15.88
CA GLU A 3 -22.59 9.32 16.60
C GLU A 3 -23.58 10.43 16.98
N PHE A 4 -24.60 10.62 16.15
CA PHE A 4 -25.75 11.43 16.52
C PHE A 4 -26.66 10.55 17.38
N LEU A 5 -26.44 10.56 18.69
CA LEU A 5 -27.32 9.91 19.65
C LEU A 5 -28.48 10.87 19.93
N SER A 6 -29.68 10.49 19.52
CA SER A 6 -30.90 11.16 19.96
C SER A 6 -31.38 10.52 21.27
N GLY A 7 -31.32 11.28 22.37
CA GLY A 7 -31.79 10.81 23.68
C GLY A 7 -32.25 11.98 24.55
N GLU A 8 -32.98 11.66 25.61
CA GLU A 8 -33.37 12.62 26.64
C GLU A 8 -32.21 12.79 27.64
N LEU A 9 -31.80 14.03 27.89
CA LEU A 9 -30.75 14.31 28.87
C LEU A 9 -31.32 14.24 30.29
N LEU A 10 -30.81 13.29 31.08
CA LEU A 10 -31.23 13.10 32.47
C LEU A 10 -30.44 13.99 33.44
N SER A 11 -29.11 13.98 33.34
CA SER A 11 -28.24 14.77 34.22
C SER A 11 -26.89 15.12 33.62
N VAL A 12 -26.29 16.19 34.14
CA VAL A 12 -24.89 16.58 33.91
C VAL A 12 -24.25 16.81 35.27
N GLU A 13 -23.28 15.98 35.63
CA GLU A 13 -22.60 15.99 36.92
C GLU A 13 -21.08 15.98 36.75
N GLY A 14 -20.34 16.35 37.80
CA GLY A 14 -18.88 16.31 37.81
C GLY A 14 -18.22 17.67 37.99
N GLN A 15 -16.94 17.74 37.65
CA GLN A 15 -16.07 18.89 37.85
C GLN A 15 -15.13 19.06 36.65
N PHE A 16 -14.39 20.17 36.59
CA PHE A 16 -13.46 20.43 35.49
C PHE A 16 -12.60 19.20 35.14
N ASN A 17 -12.53 18.88 33.84
CA ASN A 17 -11.78 17.76 33.26
C ASN A 17 -12.39 16.36 33.48
N HIS A 18 -13.53 16.24 34.17
CA HIS A 18 -14.26 14.99 34.32
C HIS A 18 -15.75 15.26 34.58
N TYR A 19 -16.50 15.35 33.49
CA TYR A 19 -17.96 15.46 33.48
C TYR A 19 -18.59 14.15 33.05
N ILE A 20 -19.71 13.82 33.69
CA ILE A 20 -20.53 12.65 33.36
C ILE A 20 -21.88 13.17 32.87
N ILE A 21 -22.21 12.81 31.64
CA ILE A 21 -23.51 13.06 31.03
C ILE A 21 -24.30 11.77 31.10
N THR A 22 -25.49 11.81 31.69
CA THR A 22 -26.40 10.66 31.68
C THR A 22 -27.51 10.94 30.67
N LEU A 23 -27.56 10.14 29.61
CA LEU A 23 -28.56 10.21 28.55
C LEU A 23 -29.45 8.97 28.64
N GLN A 24 -30.75 9.16 28.42
CA GLN A 24 -31.66 8.06 28.15
C GLN A 24 -31.97 8.04 26.66
N SER A 25 -31.41 7.07 25.95
CA SER A 25 -31.64 6.87 24.53
C SER A 25 -32.55 5.65 24.32
N PRO A 26 -33.50 5.70 23.38
CA PRO A 26 -34.15 4.50 22.92
C PRO A 26 -33.10 3.59 22.26
N GLN A 27 -32.97 2.36 22.76
CA GLN A 27 -32.16 1.32 22.13
C GLN A 27 -33.00 0.07 21.93
N PRO A 28 -33.82 0.03 20.86
CA PRO A 28 -34.76 -1.05 20.67
C PRO A 28 -34.15 -2.41 20.38
N VAL A 29 -32.88 -2.48 19.98
CA VAL A 29 -32.19 -3.72 19.62
C VAL A 29 -31.09 -4.02 20.63
N ASP A 30 -31.20 -5.15 21.32
CA ASP A 30 -30.13 -5.68 22.16
C ASP A 30 -29.07 -6.36 21.30
N THR A 31 -27.93 -5.70 21.12
CA THR A 31 -26.82 -6.22 20.32
C THR A 31 -26.17 -7.47 20.92
N SER A 32 -26.35 -7.73 22.22
CA SER A 32 -25.81 -8.95 22.86
C SER A 32 -26.63 -10.20 22.52
N LEU A 33 -27.90 -10.03 22.16
CA LEU A 33 -28.80 -11.10 21.74
C LEU A 33 -28.95 -11.17 20.22
N CYS A 34 -28.68 -10.07 19.50
CA CYS A 34 -28.90 -10.02 18.07
C CYS A 34 -27.90 -10.89 17.29
N THR A 35 -28.41 -11.82 16.49
CA THR A 35 -27.62 -12.66 15.59
C THR A 35 -27.45 -12.07 14.19
N HIS A 36 -27.85 -10.81 13.97
CA HIS A 36 -27.84 -10.13 12.67
C HIS A 36 -28.62 -10.89 11.57
N CYS A 37 -29.65 -11.66 11.93
CA CYS A 37 -30.45 -12.45 10.97
C CYS A 37 -31.34 -11.61 10.03
N GLY A 38 -31.56 -10.32 10.34
CA GLY A 38 -32.25 -9.37 9.44
C GLY A 38 -33.76 -9.57 9.27
N LEU A 39 -34.39 -10.56 9.91
CA LEU A 39 -35.83 -10.80 9.83
C LEU A 39 -36.66 -9.56 10.17
N CYS A 40 -36.22 -8.78 11.16
CA CYS A 40 -36.86 -7.56 11.58
C CYS A 40 -36.89 -6.47 10.50
N ILE A 41 -35.80 -6.34 9.72
CA ILE A 41 -35.71 -5.42 8.58
C ILE A 41 -36.71 -5.85 7.51
N GLY A 42 -36.74 -7.15 7.19
CA GLY A 42 -37.62 -7.72 6.17
C GLY A 42 -39.12 -7.55 6.45
N VAL A 43 -39.54 -7.58 7.73
CA VAL A 43 -40.97 -7.42 8.11
C VAL A 43 -41.39 -5.97 8.35
N CYS A 44 -40.45 -5.03 8.39
CA CYS A 44 -40.74 -3.62 8.69
C CYS A 44 -41.30 -2.90 7.45
N SER A 45 -42.64 -2.82 7.35
CA SER A 45 -43.33 -2.20 6.21
C SER A 45 -43.07 -0.71 6.03
N GLU A 46 -42.58 -0.05 7.07
CA GLU A 46 -42.29 1.40 7.09
C GLU A 46 -40.79 1.70 6.86
N GLY A 47 -39.95 0.67 6.74
CA GLY A 47 -38.51 0.84 6.55
C GLY A 47 -37.82 1.56 7.71
N CYS A 48 -38.32 1.39 8.94
CA CYS A 48 -37.79 2.07 10.12
C CYS A 48 -36.46 1.50 10.61
N ILE A 49 -36.10 0.28 10.20
CA ILE A 49 -34.89 -0.41 10.69
C ILE A 49 -33.85 -0.39 9.58
N ASN A 50 -32.69 0.20 9.85
CA ASN A 50 -31.59 0.28 8.88
C ASN A 50 -30.63 -0.92 9.00
N ASN A 51 -29.58 -0.95 8.16
CA ASN A 51 -28.58 -2.02 8.14
C ASN A 51 -27.65 -2.00 9.37
N ASP A 52 -27.62 -0.94 10.16
CA ASP A 52 -26.96 -0.92 11.48
C ASP A 52 -27.85 -1.50 12.59
N LEU A 53 -29.04 -1.99 12.24
CA LEU A 53 -30.11 -2.37 13.19
C LEU A 53 -30.58 -1.20 14.07
N ALA A 54 -30.26 0.04 13.70
CA ALA A 54 -30.82 1.22 14.33
C ALA A 54 -32.27 1.40 13.87
N VAL A 55 -33.15 1.72 14.83
CA VAL A 55 -34.58 1.90 14.59
C VAL A 55 -34.92 3.38 14.64
N ASP A 56 -35.38 3.92 13.51
CA ASP A 56 -35.91 5.27 13.41
C ASP A 56 -37.33 5.33 14.01
N LEU A 57 -37.38 5.62 15.31
CA LEU A 57 -38.65 5.75 16.05
C LEU A 57 -39.50 6.95 15.61
N THR A 58 -38.94 7.92 14.88
CA THR A 58 -39.73 9.04 14.34
C THR A 58 -40.65 8.60 13.20
N LYS A 59 -40.31 7.49 12.54
CA LYS A 59 -41.10 6.87 11.47
C LYS A 59 -41.93 5.67 11.93
N CYS A 60 -41.53 5.03 13.03
CA CYS A 60 -42.14 3.78 13.49
C CYS A 60 -43.55 3.99 14.02
N SER A 61 -44.52 3.23 13.49
CA SER A 61 -45.89 3.15 14.02
C SER A 61 -46.06 2.25 15.24
N PHE A 62 -44.96 1.65 15.73
CA PHE A 62 -44.96 0.71 16.86
C PHE A 62 -45.84 -0.53 16.63
N CYS A 63 -45.92 -1.02 15.39
CA CYS A 63 -46.74 -2.19 15.05
C CYS A 63 -46.25 -3.53 15.66
N GLY A 64 -45.03 -3.60 16.21
CA GLY A 64 -44.49 -4.76 16.93
C GLY A 64 -44.09 -5.98 16.09
N LYS A 65 -44.26 -5.95 14.75
CA LYS A 65 -43.92 -7.09 13.87
C LYS A 65 -42.45 -7.53 13.97
N CYS A 66 -41.53 -6.57 14.11
CA CYS A 66 -40.11 -6.85 14.29
C CYS A 66 -39.81 -7.62 15.59
N GLN A 67 -40.54 -7.33 16.68
CA GLN A 67 -40.41 -8.05 17.94
C GLN A 67 -40.92 -9.49 17.81
N GLN A 68 -42.06 -9.67 17.12
CA GLN A 68 -42.68 -10.98 16.93
C GLN A 68 -41.83 -11.93 16.07
N VAL A 69 -41.12 -11.41 15.07
CA VAL A 69 -40.30 -12.24 14.16
C VAL A 69 -38.91 -12.53 14.71
N CYS A 70 -38.47 -11.86 15.78
CA CYS A 70 -37.12 -12.00 16.32
C CYS A 70 -36.98 -13.31 17.13
N PRO A 71 -36.18 -14.30 16.67
CA PRO A 71 -36.07 -15.59 17.35
C PRO A 71 -35.35 -15.50 18.71
N GLU A 72 -34.40 -14.57 18.81
CA GLU A 72 -33.59 -14.36 20.02
C GLU A 72 -34.26 -13.41 21.03
N GLY A 73 -35.43 -12.85 20.70
CA GLY A 73 -36.08 -11.83 21.52
C GLY A 73 -35.26 -10.55 21.67
N ALA A 74 -34.34 -10.28 20.74
CA ALA A 74 -33.41 -9.16 20.78
C ALA A 74 -34.06 -7.78 20.56
N ILE A 75 -35.35 -7.72 20.20
CA ILE A 75 -36.03 -6.45 19.86
C ILE A 75 -37.11 -6.13 20.87
N ASP A 76 -37.02 -4.94 21.45
CA ASP A 76 -38.03 -4.33 22.29
C ASP A 76 -38.16 -2.83 21.97
N LEU A 77 -39.25 -2.42 21.33
CA LEU A 77 -39.48 -1.02 20.94
C LEU A 77 -39.63 -0.05 22.12
N HIS A 78 -39.79 -0.59 23.34
CA HIS A 78 -39.87 0.19 24.57
C HIS A 78 -38.57 0.13 25.39
N ARG A 79 -37.53 -0.51 24.87
CA ARG A 79 -36.23 -0.54 25.54
C ARG A 79 -35.52 0.80 25.43
N TYR A 80 -35.18 1.33 26.60
CA TYR A 80 -34.29 2.47 26.76
C TYR A 80 -33.03 2.01 27.47
N SER A 81 -31.90 2.56 27.05
CA SER A 81 -30.64 2.42 27.78
C SER A 81 -30.25 3.76 28.38
N GLU A 82 -29.76 3.71 29.60
CA GLU A 82 -29.01 4.81 30.17
C GLU A 82 -27.57 4.71 29.68
N GLU A 83 -27.14 5.69 28.91
CA GLU A 83 -25.77 5.85 28.47
C GLU A 83 -25.09 6.90 29.34
N ARG A 84 -23.91 6.55 29.84
CA ARG A 84 -23.05 7.46 30.61
C ARG A 84 -21.87 7.83 29.75
N ILE A 85 -21.82 9.09 29.34
CA ILE A 85 -20.73 9.64 28.55
C ILE A 85 -19.81 10.41 29.50
N GLU A 86 -18.56 9.98 29.57
CA GLU A 86 -17.51 10.70 30.28
C GLU A 86 -16.79 11.64 29.31
N THR A 87 -16.67 12.91 29.67
CA THR A 87 -15.99 13.91 28.85
C THR A 87 -15.24 14.93 29.70
N ALA A 88 -14.17 15.48 29.15
CA ALA A 88 -13.46 16.59 29.77
C ALA A 88 -14.17 17.93 29.58
N GLN A 89 -14.93 18.08 28.48
CA GLN A 89 -15.55 19.34 28.06
C GLN A 89 -16.94 19.13 27.45
N LEU A 90 -17.81 20.13 27.64
CA LEU A 90 -19.21 20.12 27.23
C LEU A 90 -19.50 21.38 26.41
N VAL A 91 -20.25 21.23 25.31
CA VAL A 91 -20.87 22.35 24.62
C VAL A 91 -22.37 22.23 24.79
N VAL A 92 -23.01 23.24 25.37
CA VAL A 92 -24.43 23.26 25.66
C VAL A 92 -25.09 24.33 24.80
N ASP A 93 -26.19 23.99 24.15
CA ASP A 93 -27.05 24.98 23.51
C ASP A 93 -27.78 25.77 24.61
N ASP A 94 -27.72 27.09 24.55
CA ASP A 94 -28.34 27.97 25.53
C ASP A 94 -29.87 27.77 25.60
N ALA A 95 -30.49 27.18 24.56
CA ALA A 95 -31.91 26.81 24.55
C ALA A 95 -32.24 25.57 25.41
N LEU A 96 -31.24 24.77 25.78
CA LEU A 96 -31.42 23.53 26.54
C LEU A 96 -31.60 23.86 28.04
N GLN A 97 -32.81 23.69 28.58
CA GLN A 97 -33.09 23.97 29.99
C GLN A 97 -32.60 22.85 30.91
N VAL A 98 -31.30 22.85 31.24
CA VAL A 98 -30.66 21.78 32.01
C VAL A 98 -29.91 22.35 33.19
N LYS A 99 -30.00 21.65 34.34
CA LYS A 99 -29.22 21.99 35.52
C LYS A 99 -27.77 21.55 35.34
N LEU A 100 -26.89 22.52 35.15
CA LEU A 100 -25.45 22.30 35.01
C LEU A 100 -24.73 22.41 36.37
N PRO A 101 -23.57 21.77 36.54
CA PRO A 101 -22.75 21.85 37.75
C PRO A 101 -22.37 23.28 38.16
N GLU A 102 -22.01 23.49 39.42
CA GLU A 102 -21.51 24.79 39.90
C GLU A 102 -20.17 25.17 39.26
N ASP A 103 -19.26 24.21 39.09
CA ASP A 103 -18.01 24.40 38.35
C ASP A 103 -18.27 24.39 36.84
N ARG A 104 -18.19 25.57 36.23
CA ARG A 104 -18.46 25.80 34.79
C ARG A 104 -17.20 25.72 33.91
N ARG A 105 -16.02 25.47 34.47
CA ARG A 105 -14.80 25.39 33.66
C ARG A 105 -14.89 24.22 32.68
N GLY A 106 -14.66 24.45 31.38
CA GLY A 106 -14.81 23.38 30.37
C GLY A 106 -16.26 23.11 29.93
N ILE A 107 -17.24 23.86 30.45
CA ILE A 107 -18.61 23.91 29.93
C ILE A 107 -18.77 25.20 29.13
N PHE A 108 -19.02 25.07 27.84
CA PHE A 108 -19.10 26.17 26.89
C PHE A 108 -20.52 26.29 26.32
N SER A 109 -20.91 27.51 25.98
CA SER A 109 -22.08 27.74 25.13
C SER A 109 -21.72 27.42 23.69
N ILE A 110 -22.70 26.99 22.87
CA ILE A 110 -22.55 26.88 21.41
C ILE A 110 -22.07 28.19 20.75
N ASN A 111 -22.31 29.33 21.40
CA ASN A 111 -21.86 30.65 20.96
C ASN A 111 -20.40 30.96 21.34
N ASP A 112 -19.76 30.17 22.21
CA ASP A 112 -18.38 30.33 22.66
C ASP A 112 -17.46 29.18 22.21
N LEU A 113 -17.43 28.93 20.90
CA LEU A 113 -16.53 27.94 20.31
C LEU A 113 -15.05 28.31 20.50
N LYS A 114 -14.73 29.61 20.62
CA LYS A 114 -13.34 30.06 20.84
C LYS A 114 -12.82 29.59 22.21
N GLY A 115 -13.64 29.60 23.25
CA GLY A 115 -13.30 29.04 24.55
C GLY A 115 -13.03 27.54 24.48
N LEU A 116 -13.89 26.79 23.78
CA LEU A 116 -13.74 25.34 23.54
C LEU A 116 -12.37 25.03 22.91
N PHE A 117 -12.07 25.63 21.76
CA PHE A 117 -10.84 25.36 21.02
C PHE A 117 -9.56 25.67 21.80
N ARG A 118 -9.60 26.55 22.81
CA ARG A 118 -8.44 26.86 23.66
C ARG A 118 -8.11 25.77 24.66
N ASN A 119 -9.07 24.91 25.00
CA ASN A 119 -8.91 23.85 25.99
C ASN A 119 -8.78 22.46 25.37
N ILE A 120 -8.90 22.34 24.06
CA ILE A 120 -8.64 21.09 23.35
C ILE A 120 -7.17 20.71 23.54
N GLY A 121 -6.93 19.52 24.10
CA GLY A 121 -5.60 18.99 24.41
C GLY A 121 -5.00 18.15 23.28
N ASP A 122 -4.06 17.27 23.66
CA ASP A 122 -3.37 16.37 22.74
C ASP A 122 -4.32 15.31 22.17
N TYR A 123 -4.29 15.15 20.85
CA TYR A 123 -5.04 14.11 20.15
C TYR A 123 -4.17 12.88 19.92
N GLN A 124 -4.70 11.69 20.23
CA GLN A 124 -4.14 10.44 19.71
C GLN A 124 -4.77 10.16 18.35
N VAL A 125 -3.93 10.08 17.32
CA VAL A 125 -4.33 9.69 15.97
C VAL A 125 -3.85 8.29 15.72
N GLU A 126 -4.74 7.44 15.21
CA GLU A 126 -4.36 6.11 14.79
C GLU A 126 -3.54 6.18 13.49
N GLU A 127 -2.32 5.65 13.54
CA GLU A 127 -1.46 5.55 12.37
C GLU A 127 -1.92 4.39 11.47
N LEU A 128 -2.74 4.71 10.48
CA LEU A 128 -3.27 3.72 9.54
C LEU A 128 -2.23 3.21 8.54
N LEU A 129 -1.18 4.01 8.31
CA LEU A 129 -0.15 3.72 7.32
C LEU A 129 1.23 3.66 7.98
N PHE A 130 2.00 2.67 7.56
CA PHE A 130 3.41 2.55 7.89
C PHE A 130 4.25 2.83 6.65
N HIS A 131 5.34 3.58 6.82
CA HIS A 131 6.32 3.87 5.78
C HIS A 131 7.70 3.33 6.16
N SER A 132 8.30 2.51 5.30
CA SER A 132 9.66 1.98 5.46
C SER A 132 10.65 2.69 4.51
N PRO A 133 11.50 3.59 5.02
CA PRO A 133 12.49 4.30 4.21
C PRO A 133 13.49 3.38 3.50
N SER A 134 13.85 2.26 4.14
CA SER A 134 14.89 1.34 3.66
C SER A 134 14.58 0.69 2.31
N ILE A 135 13.31 0.51 1.98
CA ILE A 135 12.81 -0.06 0.72
C ILE A 135 12.07 0.97 -0.13
N CYS A 136 12.10 2.25 0.26
CA CYS A 136 11.51 3.35 -0.49
C CYS A 136 12.52 3.84 -1.54
N GLN A 137 12.10 3.89 -2.79
CA GLN A 137 12.97 4.31 -3.90
C GLN A 137 12.95 5.83 -4.15
N TYR A 138 12.22 6.60 -3.35
CA TYR A 138 12.26 8.06 -3.41
C TYR A 138 13.58 8.55 -2.77
N HIS A 139 14.39 9.26 -3.54
CA HIS A 139 15.68 9.77 -3.07
C HIS A 139 15.65 11.29 -2.88
N ARG A 140 15.73 11.72 -1.61
CA ARG A 140 15.64 13.14 -1.24
C ARG A 140 16.70 14.02 -1.90
N GLY A 141 17.96 13.57 -1.93
CA GLY A 141 19.12 14.40 -2.28
C GLY A 141 19.04 15.05 -3.67
N PHE A 142 18.21 14.50 -4.57
CA PHE A 142 18.06 14.97 -5.94
C PHE A 142 16.60 15.23 -6.35
N ASP A 143 15.61 15.02 -5.45
CA ASP A 143 14.18 14.96 -5.80
C ASP A 143 13.91 13.99 -6.97
N LEU A 144 14.56 12.83 -6.94
CA LEU A 144 14.50 11.79 -7.98
C LEU A 144 13.90 10.49 -7.43
N GLY A 145 13.51 9.60 -8.35
CA GLY A 145 12.98 8.27 -8.02
C GLY A 145 11.45 8.19 -8.02
N CYS A 146 10.91 7.20 -7.30
CA CYS A 146 9.48 6.90 -7.34
C CYS A 146 8.65 7.97 -6.61
N LYS A 147 7.60 8.48 -7.26
CA LYS A 147 6.68 9.50 -6.70
C LYS A 147 5.20 9.08 -6.73
N ARG A 148 4.90 7.80 -6.99
CA ARG A 148 3.54 7.27 -7.20
C ARG A 148 2.58 7.63 -6.07
N CYS A 149 2.97 7.39 -4.82
CA CYS A 149 2.13 7.68 -3.65
C CYS A 149 1.85 9.18 -3.46
N LEU A 150 2.79 10.07 -3.84
CA LEU A 150 2.57 11.52 -3.82
C LEU A 150 1.50 11.94 -4.85
N GLN A 151 1.48 11.26 -6.00
CA GLN A 151 0.56 11.58 -7.10
C GLN A 151 -0.86 11.10 -6.86
N VAL A 152 -1.04 9.99 -6.12
CA VAL A 152 -2.36 9.39 -5.89
C VAL A 152 -3.02 9.77 -4.57
N CYS A 153 -2.34 10.50 -3.68
CA CYS A 153 -2.88 10.89 -2.37
C CYS A 153 -3.91 12.02 -2.50
N PRO A 154 -5.22 11.76 -2.31
CA PRO A 154 -6.25 12.77 -2.54
C PRO A 154 -6.28 13.85 -1.45
N SER A 155 -5.90 13.50 -0.21
CA SER A 155 -5.90 14.43 0.92
C SER A 155 -4.61 15.25 1.04
N GLY A 156 -3.57 14.92 0.28
CA GLY A 156 -2.26 15.55 0.42
C GLY A 156 -1.52 15.19 1.72
N ALA A 157 -1.88 14.07 2.35
CA ALA A 157 -1.25 13.59 3.57
C ALA A 157 0.22 13.16 3.38
N ILE A 158 0.59 12.72 2.17
CA ILE A 158 1.97 12.29 1.87
C ILE A 158 2.76 13.49 1.34
N LYS A 159 3.87 13.80 2.02
CA LYS A 159 4.74 14.94 1.70
C LYS A 159 6.19 14.50 1.55
N LYS A 160 7.00 15.35 0.92
CA LYS A 160 8.46 15.19 0.84
C LYS A 160 9.05 15.54 2.21
N GLY A 161 9.65 14.56 2.88
CA GLY A 161 10.25 14.73 4.20
C GLY A 161 11.75 15.01 4.18
N LYS A 162 12.37 14.95 5.37
CA LYS A 162 13.81 15.19 5.56
C LYS A 162 14.70 13.99 5.23
N GLU A 163 14.23 12.76 5.18
CA GLU A 163 15.08 11.62 4.78
C GLU A 163 14.39 10.78 3.72
N SER A 164 13.09 10.61 3.89
CA SER A 164 12.20 9.92 2.95
C SER A 164 10.90 10.70 2.78
N LEU A 165 9.88 10.04 2.23
CA LEU A 165 8.51 10.53 2.33
C LEU A 165 8.06 10.53 3.79
N GLU A 166 7.22 11.52 4.13
CA GLU A 166 6.56 11.66 5.44
C GLU A 166 5.05 11.55 5.23
N ILE A 167 4.37 10.87 6.15
CA ILE A 167 2.92 10.69 6.13
C ILE A 167 2.35 11.49 7.31
N ASP A 168 1.48 12.44 7.00
CA ASP A 168 0.75 13.25 7.97
C ASP A 168 -0.54 12.52 8.39
N SER A 169 -0.48 11.79 9.50
CA SER A 169 -1.59 10.96 9.99
C SER A 169 -2.84 11.79 10.31
N PHE A 170 -2.71 13.09 10.63
CA PHE A 170 -3.86 13.96 10.89
C PHE A 170 -4.68 14.26 9.63
N ILE A 171 -4.05 14.22 8.45
CA ILE A 171 -4.68 14.49 7.14
C ILE A 171 -5.02 13.19 6.42
N CYS A 172 -4.40 12.08 6.82
CA CYS A 172 -4.61 10.78 6.20
C CYS A 172 -6.06 10.30 6.42
N THR A 173 -6.77 10.05 5.32
CA THR A 173 -8.15 9.52 5.38
C THR A 173 -8.19 7.99 5.40
N GLY A 174 -7.05 7.30 5.35
CA GLY A 174 -6.99 5.85 5.30
C GLY A 174 -7.43 5.23 3.97
N CYS A 175 -7.56 5.98 2.87
CA CYS A 175 -8.05 5.47 1.58
C CYS A 175 -7.18 4.42 0.88
N GLY A 176 -5.96 4.12 1.33
CA GLY A 176 -5.18 2.98 0.81
C GLY A 176 -4.59 3.12 -0.61
N ARG A 177 -4.92 4.15 -1.39
CA ARG A 177 -4.38 4.34 -2.77
C ARG A 177 -2.86 4.33 -2.85
N CYS A 178 -2.19 4.93 -1.88
CA CYS A 178 -0.74 4.94 -1.79
C CYS A 178 -0.16 3.53 -1.56
N VAL A 179 -0.89 2.66 -0.86
CA VAL A 179 -0.53 1.27 -0.62
C VAL A 179 -0.67 0.50 -1.92
N SER A 180 -1.78 0.60 -2.64
CA SER A 180 -1.97 -0.18 -3.88
C SER A 180 -0.95 0.16 -4.97
N VAL A 181 -0.53 1.42 -5.10
CA VAL A 181 0.46 1.82 -6.12
C VAL A 181 1.92 1.69 -5.69
N CYS A 182 2.22 1.37 -4.42
CA CYS A 182 3.60 1.27 -3.95
C CYS A 182 4.22 -0.04 -4.45
N PRO A 183 5.25 -0.02 -5.32
CA PRO A 183 5.74 -1.25 -5.93
C PRO A 183 6.59 -2.10 -4.98
N THR A 184 7.40 -1.46 -4.14
CA THR A 184 8.28 -2.16 -3.19
C THR A 184 7.57 -2.60 -1.92
N GLY A 185 6.37 -2.08 -1.68
CA GLY A 185 5.69 -2.23 -0.40
C GLY A 185 6.28 -1.34 0.70
N ALA A 186 6.95 -0.23 0.35
CA ALA A 186 7.44 0.76 1.30
C ALA A 186 6.32 1.47 2.07
N VAL A 187 5.11 1.58 1.49
CA VAL A 187 3.92 2.09 2.19
C VAL A 187 2.96 0.92 2.37
N GLN A 188 2.63 0.60 3.63
CA GLN A 188 1.78 -0.52 4.03
C GLN A 188 0.61 -0.02 4.87
N TYR A 189 -0.51 -0.73 4.80
CA TYR A 189 -1.63 -0.53 5.72
C TYR A 189 -1.34 -1.29 7.01
N VAL A 190 -1.32 -0.60 8.15
CA VAL A 190 -0.84 -1.16 9.44
C VAL A 190 -1.66 -2.36 9.90
N PRO A 191 -3.01 -2.30 9.92
CA PRO A 191 -3.82 -3.44 10.36
C PRO A 191 -3.66 -4.70 9.49
N PHE A 192 -3.28 -4.54 8.22
CA PHE A 192 -3.23 -5.64 7.26
C PHE A 192 -2.22 -5.37 6.13
N ASN A 193 -0.98 -5.79 6.38
CA ASN A 193 0.13 -5.65 5.43
C ASN A 193 0.22 -6.85 4.46
N ASP A 194 1.12 -6.77 3.48
CA ASP A 194 1.30 -7.82 2.45
C ASP A 194 1.59 -9.22 3.04
N GLU A 195 2.39 -9.31 4.11
CA GLU A 195 2.73 -10.58 4.74
C GLU A 195 1.50 -11.19 5.44
N ALA A 196 0.75 -10.36 6.16
CA ALA A 196 -0.52 -10.75 6.77
C ALA A 196 -1.53 -11.22 5.72
N PHE A 197 -1.58 -10.55 4.56
CA PHE A 197 -2.41 -10.94 3.43
C PHE A 197 -2.06 -12.35 2.92
N ILE A 198 -0.78 -12.64 2.65
CA ILE A 198 -0.36 -13.97 2.17
C ILE A 198 -0.63 -15.07 3.21
N ARG A 199 -0.37 -14.78 4.50
CA ARG A 199 -0.69 -15.70 5.60
C ARG A 199 -2.19 -15.98 5.70
N TYR A 200 -3.01 -14.95 5.53
CA TYR A 200 -4.45 -15.07 5.51
C TYR A 200 -4.94 -15.96 4.36
N LEU A 201 -4.47 -15.72 3.13
CA LEU A 201 -4.82 -16.56 1.97
C LEU A 201 -4.38 -18.02 2.15
N THR A 202 -3.19 -18.25 2.71
CA THR A 202 -2.70 -19.60 3.00
C THR A 202 -3.60 -20.32 3.99
N SER A 203 -4.05 -19.62 5.03
CA SER A 203 -4.92 -20.18 6.06
C SER A 203 -6.33 -20.43 5.53
N LEU A 204 -6.87 -19.49 4.75
CA LEU A 204 -8.20 -19.57 4.15
C LEU A 204 -8.29 -20.67 3.08
N SER A 205 -7.22 -20.87 2.30
CA SER A 205 -7.18 -21.79 1.14
C SER A 205 -8.35 -21.59 0.16
N PRO A 206 -8.49 -20.40 -0.47
CA PRO A 206 -9.70 -19.99 -1.21
C PRO A 206 -9.84 -20.63 -2.61
N ARG A 207 -9.19 -21.77 -2.87
CA ARG A 207 -9.20 -22.43 -4.18
C ARG A 207 -10.64 -22.80 -4.56
N GLY A 208 -11.04 -22.43 -5.77
CA GLY A 208 -12.36 -22.75 -6.31
C GLY A 208 -13.46 -21.76 -5.94
N TYR A 209 -13.22 -20.82 -5.02
CA TYR A 209 -14.20 -19.85 -4.58
C TYR A 209 -14.16 -18.55 -5.39
N THR A 210 -15.30 -17.90 -5.51
CA THR A 210 -15.38 -16.46 -5.82
C THR A 210 -15.21 -15.69 -4.51
N LEU A 211 -14.47 -14.58 -4.53
CA LEU A 211 -14.28 -13.73 -3.35
C LEU A 211 -15.04 -12.41 -3.53
N VAL A 212 -15.71 -11.98 -2.47
CA VAL A 212 -16.23 -10.62 -2.33
C VAL A 212 -15.41 -9.97 -1.22
N ILE A 213 -14.63 -8.95 -1.58
CA ILE A 213 -13.76 -8.21 -0.66
C ILE A 213 -14.30 -6.79 -0.57
N ALA A 214 -14.90 -6.44 0.56
CA ALA A 214 -15.57 -5.16 0.75
C ALA A 214 -15.51 -4.73 2.22
N LYS A 215 -15.90 -3.49 2.50
CA LYS A 215 -15.99 -2.99 3.88
C LYS A 215 -17.13 -3.70 4.61
N GLU A 216 -17.05 -3.77 5.94
CA GLU A 216 -18.12 -4.30 6.79
C GLU A 216 -19.47 -3.62 6.47
N GLU A 217 -19.42 -2.29 6.30
CA GLU A 217 -20.47 -1.39 5.78
C GLU A 217 -21.35 -2.04 4.70
N GLU A 218 -20.62 -2.49 3.68
CA GLU A 218 -21.11 -2.94 2.39
C GLU A 218 -21.55 -4.41 2.41
N LEU A 219 -20.77 -5.27 3.08
CA LEU A 219 -21.09 -6.70 3.24
C LEU A 219 -22.36 -6.89 4.06
N ARG A 220 -22.53 -6.09 5.11
CA ARG A 220 -23.74 -6.09 5.93
C ARG A 220 -24.95 -5.60 5.13
N GLY A 221 -24.78 -4.59 4.30
CA GLY A 221 -25.82 -4.15 3.36
C GLY A 221 -26.23 -5.24 2.38
N LEU A 222 -25.27 -5.99 1.83
CA LEU A 222 -25.53 -7.14 0.97
C LEU A 222 -26.30 -8.24 1.69
N HIS A 223 -25.87 -8.61 2.90
CA HIS A 223 -26.51 -9.64 3.72
C HIS A 223 -28.01 -9.34 3.92
N PHE A 224 -28.35 -8.10 4.28
CA PHE A 224 -29.75 -7.72 4.47
C PHE A 224 -30.54 -7.60 3.17
N ALA A 225 -29.92 -7.18 2.07
CA ALA A 225 -30.58 -7.15 0.77
C ALA A 225 -30.90 -8.56 0.23
N ARG A 226 -30.15 -9.58 0.67
CA ARG A 226 -30.17 -10.95 0.10
C ARG A 226 -30.33 -12.04 1.16
N LEU A 227 -31.08 -11.77 2.23
CA LEU A 227 -31.27 -12.66 3.38
C LEU A 227 -31.65 -14.11 3.05
N ASN A 228 -32.33 -14.32 1.92
CA ASN A 228 -32.80 -15.65 1.50
C ASN A 228 -31.93 -16.29 0.40
N GLU A 229 -30.82 -15.66 0.01
CA GLU A 229 -29.88 -16.22 -0.96
C GLU A 229 -28.80 -17.03 -0.24
N THR A 230 -28.38 -18.14 -0.86
CA THR A 230 -27.24 -18.94 -0.40
C THR A 230 -26.13 -18.85 -1.42
N HIS A 231 -24.90 -18.54 -0.97
CA HIS A 231 -23.73 -18.42 -1.83
C HIS A 231 -22.67 -19.47 -1.46
N SER A 232 -22.92 -20.74 -1.78
CA SER A 232 -22.05 -21.86 -1.39
C SER A 232 -20.66 -21.85 -2.02
N GLU A 233 -20.48 -21.13 -3.13
CA GLU A 233 -19.20 -21.01 -3.86
C GLU A 233 -18.58 -19.60 -3.77
N THR A 234 -19.06 -18.77 -2.84
CA THR A 234 -18.55 -17.41 -2.62
C THR A 234 -18.13 -17.22 -1.17
N LEU A 235 -16.95 -16.64 -0.97
CA LEU A 235 -16.49 -16.22 0.35
C LEU A 235 -16.56 -14.69 0.44
N PHE A 236 -17.08 -14.20 1.56
CA PHE A 236 -17.16 -12.77 1.87
C PHE A 236 -16.04 -12.45 2.86
N ILE A 237 -15.15 -11.55 2.47
CA ILE A 237 -13.99 -11.15 3.24
C ILE A 237 -14.13 -9.68 3.55
N GLU A 238 -14.25 -9.35 4.84
CA GLU A 238 -14.18 -7.99 5.31
C GLU A 238 -12.76 -7.46 5.10
N HIS A 239 -12.65 -6.29 4.47
CA HIS A 239 -11.40 -5.56 4.39
C HIS A 239 -11.67 -4.06 4.62
N PRO A 240 -11.01 -3.42 5.61
CA PRO A 240 -11.32 -2.04 5.99
C PRO A 240 -11.01 -1.02 4.87
N CYS A 241 -10.08 -1.37 3.98
CA CYS A 241 -9.69 -0.51 2.87
C CYS A 241 -9.41 -1.27 1.56
N PRO A 242 -10.44 -1.73 0.81
CA PRO A 242 -10.25 -2.52 -0.40
C PRO A 242 -9.44 -1.80 -1.50
N GLU A 243 -9.48 -0.47 -1.56
CA GLU A 243 -8.63 0.36 -2.46
C GLU A 243 -7.12 0.12 -2.27
N ALA A 244 -6.67 -0.43 -1.14
CA ALA A 244 -5.27 -0.76 -0.85
C ALA A 244 -4.75 -1.99 -1.63
N LEU A 245 -5.65 -2.80 -2.20
CA LEU A 245 -5.26 -3.99 -2.97
C LEU A 245 -4.67 -3.58 -4.33
N GLY A 246 -3.36 -3.78 -4.47
CA GLY A 246 -2.63 -3.61 -5.74
C GLY A 246 -2.46 -4.89 -6.56
N ARG A 247 -1.74 -4.82 -7.69
CA ARG A 247 -1.56 -5.95 -8.61
C ARG A 247 -0.97 -7.22 -7.98
N PHE A 248 -0.09 -7.07 -6.98
CA PHE A 248 0.46 -8.20 -6.22
C PHE A 248 -0.66 -9.01 -5.55
N HIS A 249 -1.57 -8.32 -4.85
CA HIS A 249 -2.68 -8.95 -4.15
C HIS A 249 -3.60 -9.70 -5.12
N PHE A 250 -3.99 -9.05 -6.21
CA PHE A 250 -4.89 -9.66 -7.20
C PHE A 250 -4.28 -10.85 -7.94
N LEU A 251 -3.01 -10.76 -8.33
CA LEU A 251 -2.32 -11.90 -8.94
C LEU A 251 -2.10 -13.03 -7.93
N ALA A 252 -1.85 -12.71 -6.65
CA ALA A 252 -1.81 -13.72 -5.60
C ALA A 252 -3.17 -14.42 -5.44
N LEU A 253 -4.29 -13.69 -5.44
CA LEU A 253 -5.63 -14.32 -5.41
C LEU A 253 -5.82 -15.31 -6.57
N PHE A 254 -5.48 -14.89 -7.80
CA PHE A 254 -5.55 -15.77 -8.97
C PHE A 254 -4.65 -17.00 -8.81
N ALA A 255 -3.40 -16.80 -8.38
CA ALA A 255 -2.42 -17.86 -8.14
C ALA A 255 -2.87 -18.86 -7.07
N TYR A 256 -3.67 -18.43 -6.09
CA TYR A 256 -4.24 -19.29 -5.06
C TYR A 256 -5.48 -20.09 -5.54
N GLY A 257 -5.85 -19.96 -6.82
CA GLY A 257 -6.94 -20.72 -7.43
C GLY A 257 -8.32 -20.09 -7.23
N VAL A 258 -8.39 -18.80 -6.86
CA VAL A 258 -9.65 -18.04 -6.80
C VAL A 258 -10.29 -17.99 -8.18
N ARG A 259 -11.62 -18.05 -8.24
CA ARG A 259 -12.42 -18.06 -9.48
C ARG A 259 -13.12 -16.75 -9.77
N GLY A 260 -12.82 -15.69 -9.04
CA GLY A 260 -13.33 -14.35 -9.32
C GLY A 260 -13.23 -13.48 -8.08
N VAL A 261 -13.14 -12.16 -8.28
CA VAL A 261 -13.02 -11.19 -7.20
C VAL A 261 -14.01 -10.05 -7.45
N TYR A 262 -14.82 -9.70 -6.46
CA TYR A 262 -15.66 -8.51 -6.45
C TYR A 262 -15.15 -7.59 -5.37
N THR A 263 -14.73 -6.39 -5.75
CA THR A 263 -14.11 -5.40 -4.85
C THR A 263 -14.25 -4.00 -5.42
N GLU A 264 -13.82 -2.99 -4.67
CA GLU A 264 -13.61 -1.64 -5.19
C GLU A 264 -12.56 -1.65 -6.31
N LEU A 265 -12.91 -1.12 -7.49
CA LEU A 265 -12.01 -1.12 -8.65
C LEU A 265 -10.98 0.01 -8.57
N ASN A 266 -9.74 -0.32 -8.92
CA ASN A 266 -8.66 0.63 -9.09
C ASN A 266 -7.87 0.30 -10.38
N PRO A 267 -6.95 1.17 -10.84
CA PRO A 267 -6.18 0.92 -12.06
C PRO A 267 -5.37 -0.39 -12.04
N GLU A 268 -4.96 -0.85 -10.84
CA GLU A 268 -4.22 -2.09 -10.66
C GLU A 268 -5.06 -3.32 -11.00
N ALA A 269 -6.37 -3.31 -10.69
CA ALA A 269 -7.29 -4.37 -11.09
C ALA A 269 -7.44 -4.46 -12.62
N SER A 270 -7.53 -3.32 -13.30
CA SER A 270 -7.62 -3.26 -14.77
C SER A 270 -6.38 -3.88 -15.43
N PHE A 271 -5.19 -3.58 -14.92
CA PHE A 271 -3.94 -4.18 -15.39
C PHE A 271 -3.97 -5.70 -15.25
N VAL A 272 -4.38 -6.21 -14.09
CA VAL A 272 -4.42 -7.66 -13.84
C VAL A 272 -5.45 -8.37 -14.71
N ASN A 273 -6.64 -7.79 -14.91
CA ASN A 273 -7.62 -8.34 -15.85
C ASN A 273 -7.08 -8.41 -17.28
N ALA A 274 -6.41 -7.36 -17.75
CA ALA A 274 -5.79 -7.35 -19.07
C ALA A 274 -4.70 -8.42 -19.19
N LEU A 275 -3.85 -8.55 -18.18
CA LEU A 275 -2.79 -9.56 -18.14
C LEU A 275 -3.35 -11.00 -18.14
N LEU A 276 -4.37 -11.28 -17.34
CA LEU A 276 -4.99 -12.61 -17.27
C LEU A 276 -5.73 -12.98 -18.56
N LYS A 277 -6.33 -11.99 -19.23
CA LYS A 277 -6.92 -12.18 -20.56
C LYS A 277 -5.87 -12.60 -21.58
N GLU A 278 -4.72 -11.92 -21.63
CA GLU A 278 -3.65 -12.28 -22.58
C GLU A 278 -2.97 -13.62 -22.24
N LEU A 279 -2.76 -13.91 -20.95
CA LEU A 279 -2.13 -15.14 -20.51
C LEU A 279 -3.01 -16.38 -20.77
N TYR A 280 -4.29 -16.27 -20.40
CA TYR A 280 -5.17 -17.41 -20.19
C TYR A 280 -6.54 -17.29 -20.86
N GLY A 281 -6.86 -16.16 -21.50
CA GLY A 281 -8.20 -15.89 -22.03
C GLY A 281 -9.25 -15.63 -20.94
N VAL A 282 -8.81 -15.37 -19.70
CA VAL A 282 -9.71 -15.13 -18.57
C VAL A 282 -10.14 -13.66 -18.58
N GLU A 283 -11.42 -13.41 -18.82
CA GLU A 283 -12.00 -12.07 -18.82
C GLU A 283 -12.71 -11.75 -17.50
N ASP A 284 -12.65 -10.47 -17.11
CA ASP A 284 -13.33 -9.92 -15.94
C ASP A 284 -13.06 -10.69 -14.64
N PHE A 285 -11.83 -11.15 -14.40
CA PHE A 285 -11.50 -11.86 -13.15
C PHE A 285 -11.82 -10.99 -11.91
N ILE A 286 -11.52 -9.70 -11.98
CA ILE A 286 -11.81 -8.69 -10.94
C ILE A 286 -12.93 -7.79 -11.44
N ARG A 287 -13.98 -7.63 -10.63
CA ARG A 287 -15.21 -6.91 -10.97
C ARG A 287 -15.58 -5.91 -9.88
N PRO A 288 -16.32 -4.84 -10.22
CA PRO A 288 -16.79 -3.92 -9.20
C PRO A 288 -17.79 -4.64 -8.30
N PHE A 289 -17.62 -4.47 -6.99
CA PHE A 289 -18.63 -4.89 -6.04
C PHE A 289 -19.86 -3.97 -6.11
N SER A 290 -21.05 -4.56 -6.05
CA SER A 290 -22.30 -3.86 -5.77
C SER A 290 -23.29 -4.83 -5.13
N ILE A 291 -24.29 -4.30 -4.43
CA ILE A 291 -25.35 -5.11 -3.79
C ILE A 291 -26.14 -5.92 -4.83
N ASP A 292 -26.26 -5.44 -6.07
CA ASP A 292 -26.99 -6.11 -7.16
C ASP A 292 -26.08 -7.02 -8.02
N ALA A 293 -24.78 -7.09 -7.72
CA ALA A 293 -23.84 -7.87 -8.50
C ALA A 293 -24.15 -9.38 -8.45
N GLN A 294 -24.18 -10.04 -9.60
CA GLN A 294 -24.24 -11.50 -9.64
C GLN A 294 -22.82 -12.04 -9.52
N PHE A 295 -22.50 -12.71 -8.42
CA PHE A 295 -21.17 -13.26 -8.15
C PHE A 295 -20.91 -14.50 -9.02
N ARG A 296 -20.29 -14.29 -10.18
CA ARG A 296 -20.03 -15.33 -11.17
C ARG A 296 -18.56 -15.77 -11.11
N ALA A 297 -18.38 -17.09 -11.04
CA ALA A 297 -17.08 -17.70 -11.18
C ALA A 297 -16.61 -17.70 -12.65
N VAL A 298 -15.31 -17.51 -12.86
CA VAL A 298 -14.59 -17.75 -14.11
C VAL A 298 -13.81 -19.06 -14.00
N GLU A 299 -13.36 -19.60 -15.13
CA GLU A 299 -12.43 -20.72 -15.14
C GLU A 299 -11.05 -20.24 -14.69
N ASN A 300 -10.46 -20.91 -13.69
CA ASN A 300 -9.07 -20.71 -13.32
C ASN A 300 -8.27 -21.89 -13.89
N PRO A 301 -7.37 -21.67 -14.87
CA PRO A 301 -6.68 -22.75 -15.59
C PRO A 301 -5.53 -23.38 -14.79
N LEU A 302 -5.19 -22.83 -13.62
CA LEU A 302 -4.12 -23.37 -12.80
C LEU A 302 -4.54 -24.72 -12.21
N LYS A 303 -3.76 -25.77 -12.54
CA LYS A 303 -4.00 -27.12 -12.04
C LYS A 303 -3.88 -27.21 -10.53
N GLU A 304 -2.96 -26.46 -9.93
CA GLU A 304 -2.72 -26.40 -8.49
C GLU A 304 -2.38 -24.96 -8.08
N PRO A 305 -2.70 -24.54 -6.84
CA PRO A 305 -2.33 -23.21 -6.34
C PRO A 305 -0.82 -23.00 -6.37
N LEU A 306 -0.38 -21.86 -6.92
CA LEU A 306 1.01 -21.42 -6.92
C LEU A 306 1.30 -20.64 -5.64
N ARG A 307 1.63 -21.37 -4.57
CA ARG A 307 2.00 -20.77 -3.28
C ARG A 307 3.44 -20.25 -3.34
N ILE A 308 3.61 -18.95 -3.18
CA ILE A 308 4.92 -18.31 -3.09
C ILE A 308 5.18 -17.83 -1.65
N GLY A 309 6.46 -17.83 -1.25
CA GLY A 309 6.88 -17.13 -0.04
C GLY A 309 6.78 -15.63 -0.25
N PHE A 310 6.53 -14.88 0.83
CA PHE A 310 6.56 -13.42 0.78
C PHE A 310 7.93 -12.90 1.25
N SER A 311 8.48 -11.94 0.52
CA SER A 311 9.71 -11.23 0.92
C SER A 311 9.53 -9.71 0.84
N GLN A 312 9.50 -9.18 -0.38
CA GLN A 312 9.14 -7.81 -0.71
C GLN A 312 8.15 -7.81 -1.88
N ARG A 313 7.33 -6.76 -2.00
CA ARG A 313 6.19 -6.78 -2.92
C ARG A 313 6.60 -6.94 -4.39
N HIS A 314 7.56 -6.17 -4.89
CA HIS A 314 7.99 -6.26 -6.30
C HIS A 314 8.73 -7.57 -6.60
N VAL A 315 9.49 -8.10 -5.64
CA VAL A 315 10.17 -9.40 -5.76
C VAL A 315 9.14 -10.53 -5.84
N SER A 316 8.20 -10.56 -4.89
CA SER A 316 7.14 -11.58 -4.83
C SER A 316 6.22 -11.48 -6.06
N LEU A 317 5.96 -10.26 -6.55
CA LEU A 317 5.24 -10.04 -7.79
C LEU A 317 6.00 -10.57 -9.01
N ALA A 318 7.32 -10.36 -9.10
CA ALA A 318 8.14 -10.90 -10.16
C ALA A 318 8.13 -12.44 -10.17
N GLU A 319 8.20 -13.07 -8.99
CA GLU A 319 8.10 -14.52 -8.83
C GLU A 319 6.72 -15.04 -9.27
N LEU A 320 5.63 -14.39 -8.85
CA LEU A 320 4.27 -14.72 -9.31
C LEU A 320 4.14 -14.62 -10.82
N MET A 321 4.59 -13.51 -11.41
CA MET A 321 4.52 -13.32 -12.85
C MET A 321 5.34 -14.36 -13.60
N ASN A 322 6.54 -14.70 -13.12
CA ASN A 322 7.37 -15.74 -13.73
C ASN A 322 6.67 -17.12 -13.67
N ALA A 323 6.04 -17.44 -12.54
CA ALA A 323 5.29 -18.70 -12.38
C ALA A 323 4.03 -18.74 -13.26
N LEU A 324 3.38 -17.60 -13.49
CA LEU A 324 2.15 -17.48 -14.28
C LEU A 324 2.39 -17.40 -15.78
N VAL A 325 3.58 -17.03 -16.26
CA VAL A 325 3.87 -16.97 -17.70
C VAL A 325 4.18 -18.37 -18.23
N PRO A 326 3.38 -18.94 -19.17
CA PRO A 326 3.66 -20.27 -19.71
C PRO A 326 4.91 -20.27 -20.60
N GLU A 327 5.57 -21.42 -20.72
CA GLU A 327 6.74 -21.57 -21.59
C GLU A 327 6.40 -21.31 -23.07
N GLY A 328 7.32 -20.64 -23.78
CA GLY A 328 7.17 -20.33 -25.21
C GLY A 328 6.12 -19.27 -25.55
N ARG A 329 5.45 -18.67 -24.56
CA ARG A 329 4.52 -17.56 -24.77
C ARG A 329 5.27 -16.23 -24.77
N ASP A 330 4.84 -15.35 -25.67
CA ASP A 330 5.32 -13.98 -25.78
C ASP A 330 4.10 -13.05 -25.77
N ILE A 331 3.88 -12.41 -24.63
CA ILE A 331 2.64 -11.72 -24.30
C ILE A 331 2.82 -10.23 -24.50
N ARG A 332 1.94 -9.59 -25.26
CA ARG A 332 1.93 -8.14 -25.39
C ARG A 332 1.27 -7.51 -24.17
N ILE A 333 1.90 -6.52 -23.57
CA ILE A 333 1.32 -5.76 -22.47
C ILE A 333 0.55 -4.56 -23.05
N SER A 334 -0.74 -4.51 -22.76
CA SER A 334 -1.69 -3.52 -23.30
C SER A 334 -1.48 -2.12 -22.71
N ASP A 335 -1.04 -2.05 -21.46
CA ASP A 335 -0.71 -0.81 -20.74
C ASP A 335 0.69 -0.92 -20.13
N PRO A 336 1.74 -0.61 -20.91
CA PRO A 336 3.14 -0.77 -20.50
C PRO A 336 3.58 0.32 -19.50
N SER A 337 2.71 1.26 -19.13
CA SER A 337 3.13 2.58 -18.65
C SER A 337 3.69 2.62 -17.22
N ASP A 338 3.43 1.62 -16.37
CA ASP A 338 3.55 1.87 -14.93
C ASP A 338 4.41 0.94 -14.06
N LEU A 339 4.68 -0.33 -14.38
CA LEU A 339 5.70 -1.10 -13.63
C LEU A 339 6.40 -2.09 -14.54
N PHE A 340 7.66 -2.37 -14.19
CA PHE A 340 8.63 -3.11 -14.99
C PHE A 340 9.08 -2.38 -16.25
N SER A 341 10.39 -2.31 -16.39
CA SER A 341 11.03 -1.75 -17.57
C SER A 341 12.22 -2.61 -17.93
N ASP A 342 12.41 -2.81 -19.21
CA ASP A 342 13.71 -3.20 -19.73
C ASP A 342 14.71 -2.07 -19.43
N ILE A 343 15.90 -2.49 -19.02
CA ILE A 343 17.01 -1.60 -18.73
C ILE A 343 18.00 -1.78 -19.87
N ASN A 344 18.29 -0.70 -20.58
CA ASN A 344 19.24 -0.69 -21.69
C ASN A 344 20.46 0.15 -21.30
N CYS A 345 21.63 -0.28 -21.78
CA CYS A 345 22.88 0.42 -21.58
C CYS A 345 23.65 0.47 -22.91
N ASP A 346 24.13 1.64 -23.30
CA ASP A 346 25.18 1.72 -24.32
C ASP A 346 26.50 1.24 -23.68
N THR A 347 26.92 0.04 -24.07
CA THR A 347 28.08 -0.64 -23.51
C THR A 347 29.40 0.07 -23.82
N GLU A 348 29.49 0.79 -24.94
CA GLU A 348 30.71 1.49 -25.33
C GLU A 348 30.96 2.71 -24.44
N GLY A 349 29.91 3.48 -24.17
CA GLY A 349 29.99 4.64 -23.28
C GLY A 349 29.99 4.28 -21.78
N CYS A 350 29.62 3.06 -21.40
CA CYS A 350 29.54 2.67 -19.99
C CYS A 350 30.92 2.55 -19.33
N THR A 351 31.19 3.39 -18.34
CA THR A 351 32.43 3.36 -17.55
C THR A 351 32.40 2.38 -16.38
N LEU A 352 31.30 1.65 -16.12
CA LEU A 352 31.16 0.79 -14.93
C LEU A 352 31.48 1.50 -13.60
N CYS A 353 31.07 2.76 -13.46
CA CYS A 353 31.21 3.52 -12.20
C CYS A 353 30.27 3.02 -11.08
N LEU A 354 29.30 2.17 -11.42
CA LEU A 354 28.32 1.54 -10.53
C LEU A 354 27.40 2.49 -9.76
N ALA A 355 27.32 3.77 -10.15
CA ALA A 355 26.37 4.73 -9.57
C ALA A 355 24.91 4.21 -9.64
N CYS A 356 24.54 3.57 -10.75
CA CYS A 356 23.22 2.97 -10.94
C CYS A 356 22.93 1.79 -10.00
N VAL A 357 23.94 1.02 -9.59
CA VAL A 357 23.80 -0.08 -8.62
C VAL A 357 23.58 0.50 -7.22
N ASN A 358 24.38 1.49 -6.84
CA ASN A 358 24.34 2.10 -5.50
C ASN A 358 23.01 2.79 -5.18
N VAL A 359 22.28 3.27 -6.19
CA VAL A 359 20.97 3.92 -5.99
C VAL A 359 19.80 2.97 -6.16
N CYS A 360 19.99 1.73 -6.63
CA CYS A 360 18.89 0.80 -6.94
C CYS A 360 18.51 -0.06 -5.72
N SER A 361 17.77 0.52 -4.77
CA SER A 361 17.23 -0.22 -3.62
C SER A 361 16.25 -1.34 -4.03
N ALA A 362 15.63 -1.22 -5.21
CA ALA A 362 14.80 -2.28 -5.78
C ALA A 362 15.58 -3.54 -6.19
N GLY A 363 16.91 -3.47 -6.33
CA GLY A 363 17.76 -4.62 -6.67
C GLY A 363 17.65 -5.08 -8.13
N ALA A 364 17.28 -4.17 -9.03
CA ALA A 364 17.23 -4.40 -10.47
C ALA A 364 18.60 -4.22 -11.16
N MET A 365 19.51 -3.44 -10.56
CA MET A 365 20.89 -3.25 -11.04
C MET A 365 21.84 -4.02 -10.13
N ARG A 366 22.79 -4.76 -10.70
CA ARG A 366 23.75 -5.60 -9.94
C ARG A 366 25.14 -5.49 -10.55
N ALA A 367 26.16 -5.59 -9.71
CA ALA A 367 27.54 -5.73 -10.13
C ALA A 367 28.03 -7.13 -9.80
N GLU A 368 28.77 -7.76 -10.70
CA GLU A 368 29.51 -8.99 -10.44
C GLU A 368 31.00 -8.68 -10.40
N GLU A 369 31.60 -8.87 -9.23
CA GLU A 369 33.00 -8.51 -8.98
C GLU A 369 33.98 -9.45 -9.68
N LYS A 370 33.60 -10.72 -9.90
CA LYS A 370 34.50 -11.72 -10.47
C LYS A 370 34.83 -11.45 -11.93
N ASP A 371 33.84 -11.00 -12.69
CA ASP A 371 33.95 -10.79 -14.13
C ASP A 371 33.80 -9.32 -14.55
N PHE A 372 33.75 -8.40 -13.57
CA PHE A 372 33.69 -6.95 -13.78
C PHE A 372 32.52 -6.56 -14.69
N SER A 373 31.34 -7.10 -14.40
CA SER A 373 30.13 -6.83 -15.17
C SER A 373 29.06 -6.06 -14.41
N LEU A 374 28.38 -5.19 -15.15
CA LEU A 374 27.11 -4.60 -14.78
C LEU A 374 25.99 -5.44 -15.37
N ARG A 375 25.08 -5.87 -14.52
CA ARG A 375 23.95 -6.74 -14.86
C ARG A 375 22.64 -6.07 -14.45
N ALA A 376 21.59 -6.39 -15.19
CA ALA A 376 20.23 -5.99 -14.86
C ALA A 376 19.33 -7.21 -14.68
N TYR A 377 18.43 -7.13 -13.72
CA TYR A 377 17.31 -8.03 -13.56
C TYR A 377 16.00 -7.25 -13.75
N PRO A 378 15.49 -7.15 -14.99
CA PRO A 378 14.29 -6.37 -15.33
C PRO A 378 13.04 -6.63 -14.46
N PRO A 379 12.76 -7.86 -13.97
CA PRO A 379 11.60 -8.11 -13.10
C PRO A 379 11.65 -7.40 -11.76
N HIS A 380 12.81 -6.91 -11.31
CA HIS A 380 12.89 -6.08 -10.11
C HIS A 380 12.76 -4.58 -10.40
N CYS A 381 12.78 -4.18 -11.68
CA CYS A 381 12.70 -2.78 -12.06
C CYS A 381 11.30 -2.23 -11.75
N ILE A 382 11.23 -1.16 -10.97
CA ILE A 382 9.96 -0.50 -10.63
C ILE A 382 9.68 0.76 -11.47
N ASN A 383 10.39 0.92 -12.58
CA ASN A 383 10.30 2.07 -13.48
C ASN A 383 10.46 3.45 -12.79
N CYS A 384 11.48 3.59 -11.92
CA CYS A 384 11.71 4.82 -11.15
C CYS A 384 12.67 5.84 -11.82
N SER A 385 13.29 5.46 -12.93
CA SER A 385 14.30 6.24 -13.69
C SER A 385 15.54 6.71 -12.92
N LEU A 386 15.69 6.38 -11.64
CA LEU A 386 16.81 6.88 -10.82
C LEU A 386 18.17 6.47 -11.39
N CYS A 387 18.31 5.26 -11.93
CA CYS A 387 19.55 4.79 -12.55
C CYS A 387 19.94 5.59 -13.82
N VAL A 388 18.97 6.10 -14.57
CA VAL A 388 19.18 6.92 -15.76
C VAL A 388 19.68 8.30 -15.34
N GLU A 389 19.01 8.91 -14.36
CA GLU A 389 19.31 10.26 -13.88
C GLU A 389 20.68 10.37 -13.20
N VAL A 390 21.13 9.33 -12.50
CA VAL A 390 22.44 9.33 -11.83
C VAL A 390 23.59 8.87 -12.74
N CYS A 391 23.30 8.48 -13.99
CA CYS A 391 24.33 8.00 -14.91
C CYS A 391 25.18 9.17 -15.41
N PRO A 392 26.46 9.28 -15.02
CA PRO A 392 27.28 10.44 -15.41
C PRO A 392 27.56 10.49 -16.92
N GLU A 393 27.53 9.34 -17.59
CA GLU A 393 27.77 9.23 -19.04
C GLU A 393 26.47 9.33 -19.86
N GLY A 394 25.29 9.30 -19.22
CA GLY A 394 24.01 9.35 -19.93
C GLY A 394 23.70 8.13 -20.81
N VAL A 395 24.31 6.97 -20.52
CA VAL A 395 24.25 5.75 -21.37
C VAL A 395 23.14 4.77 -21.01
N LEU A 396 22.38 5.05 -19.94
CA LEU A 396 21.30 4.19 -19.48
C LEU A 396 19.95 4.71 -19.97
N SER A 397 19.05 3.81 -20.34
CA SER A 397 17.66 4.14 -20.63
C SER A 397 16.71 3.06 -20.12
N LEU A 398 15.49 3.47 -19.76
CA LEU A 398 14.40 2.55 -19.41
C LEU A 398 13.43 2.49 -20.58
N LYS A 399 13.06 1.28 -20.97
CA LYS A 399 11.96 1.04 -21.90
C LYS A 399 10.87 0.29 -21.15
N SER A 400 9.72 0.91 -20.99
CA SER A 400 8.53 0.28 -20.41
C SER A 400 8.28 -1.11 -21.01
N LEU A 401 7.86 -2.06 -20.17
CA LEU A 401 7.65 -3.44 -20.57
C LEU A 401 6.53 -3.56 -21.63
N GLU A 402 6.91 -3.77 -22.88
CA GLU A 402 5.95 -4.00 -23.99
C GLU A 402 5.60 -5.47 -24.18
N ARG A 403 6.53 -6.36 -23.85
CA ARG A 403 6.41 -7.81 -24.08
C ARG A 403 6.89 -8.59 -22.87
N LEU A 404 6.07 -9.51 -22.39
CA LEU A 404 6.36 -10.40 -21.28
C LEU A 404 6.60 -11.81 -21.80
N ASN A 405 7.83 -12.30 -21.66
CA ASN A 405 8.27 -13.63 -22.08
C ASN A 405 9.31 -14.18 -21.10
N ARG A 406 9.83 -15.39 -21.33
CA ARG A 406 10.83 -16.00 -20.45
C ARG A 406 12.16 -15.24 -20.39
N GLU A 407 12.55 -14.53 -21.44
CA GLU A 407 13.79 -13.73 -21.46
C GLU A 407 13.69 -12.53 -20.50
N PHE A 408 12.51 -11.96 -20.34
CA PHE A 408 12.28 -10.89 -19.36
C PHE A 408 12.63 -11.32 -17.92
N PHE A 409 12.43 -12.59 -17.58
CA PHE A 409 12.77 -13.16 -16.26
C PHE A 409 14.21 -13.66 -16.13
N GLN A 410 15.09 -13.27 -17.05
CA GLN A 410 16.51 -13.60 -17.00
C GLN A 410 17.33 -12.37 -16.62
N GLU A 411 18.45 -12.63 -15.95
CA GLU A 411 19.45 -11.60 -15.72
C GLU A 411 20.19 -11.31 -17.03
N ARG A 412 20.38 -10.02 -17.33
CA ARG A 412 20.98 -9.53 -18.57
C ARG A 412 22.30 -8.85 -18.28
N LEU A 413 23.31 -9.17 -19.08
CA LEU A 413 24.58 -8.44 -19.10
C LEU A 413 24.36 -7.09 -19.81
N LEU A 414 24.67 -5.98 -19.13
CA LEU A 414 24.56 -4.62 -19.69
C LEU A 414 25.91 -4.09 -20.18
N ALA A 415 26.94 -4.28 -19.36
CA ALA A 415 28.29 -3.88 -19.69
C ALA A 415 29.29 -4.76 -18.96
N GLN A 416 30.46 -4.94 -19.55
CA GLN A 416 31.58 -5.65 -18.96
C GLN A 416 32.87 -4.92 -19.32
N ASP A 417 33.90 -5.09 -18.48
CA ASP A 417 35.21 -4.54 -18.75
C ASP A 417 36.33 -5.44 -18.19
N GLU A 418 37.56 -5.15 -18.61
CA GLU A 418 38.74 -5.88 -18.15
C GLU A 418 39.23 -5.35 -16.79
N PRO A 419 39.60 -6.24 -15.85
CA PRO A 419 40.17 -5.84 -14.58
C PRO A 419 41.53 -5.17 -14.74
N LEU A 420 41.68 -3.98 -14.17
CA LEU A 420 42.96 -3.29 -14.09
C LEU A 420 43.77 -3.83 -12.90
N ARG A 421 44.95 -4.36 -13.22
CA ARG A 421 45.90 -4.90 -12.23
C ARG A 421 47.00 -3.89 -11.93
N CYS A 422 47.34 -3.77 -10.65
CA CYS A 422 48.44 -2.94 -10.20
C CYS A 422 49.76 -3.43 -10.80
N LYS A 423 50.52 -2.54 -11.46
CA LYS A 423 51.83 -2.87 -12.04
C LYS A 423 52.89 -3.29 -11.01
N ARG A 424 52.71 -2.95 -9.72
CA ARG A 424 53.65 -3.26 -8.63
C ARG A 424 53.35 -4.59 -7.93
N CYS A 425 52.10 -4.83 -7.53
CA CYS A 425 51.73 -6.01 -6.73
C CYS A 425 50.74 -6.97 -7.40
N GLY A 426 50.20 -6.63 -8.58
CA GLY A 426 49.23 -7.47 -9.30
C GLY A 426 47.78 -7.43 -8.75
N LYS A 427 47.54 -6.74 -7.62
CA LYS A 427 46.19 -6.54 -7.04
C LYS A 427 45.27 -5.86 -8.06
N VAL A 428 44.05 -6.38 -8.22
CA VAL A 428 43.01 -5.74 -9.02
C VAL A 428 42.44 -4.57 -8.22
N PHE A 429 42.38 -3.38 -8.81
CA PHE A 429 41.97 -2.16 -8.09
C PHE A 429 41.01 -1.26 -8.88
N GLY A 430 40.64 -1.66 -10.10
CA GLY A 430 39.73 -0.91 -10.95
C GLY A 430 39.46 -1.66 -12.25
N ASN A 431 38.84 -0.98 -13.20
CA ASN A 431 38.60 -1.48 -14.55
C ASN A 431 39.30 -0.58 -15.58
N ARG A 432 39.45 -1.08 -16.81
CA ARG A 432 40.18 -0.41 -17.89
C ARG A 432 39.48 0.88 -18.34
N LYS A 433 38.17 0.87 -18.53
CA LYS A 433 37.37 1.99 -19.03
C LYS A 433 37.40 3.21 -18.12
N VAL A 434 37.26 3.03 -16.79
CA VAL A 434 37.42 4.13 -15.82
C VAL A 434 38.83 4.70 -15.90
N TYR A 435 39.83 3.84 -15.99
CA TYR A 435 41.21 4.27 -16.09
C TYR A 435 41.44 5.09 -17.36
N ASP A 436 40.96 4.62 -18.51
CA ASP A 436 41.10 5.32 -19.79
C ASP A 436 40.35 6.67 -19.79
N GLU A 437 39.15 6.73 -19.18
CA GLU A 437 38.38 7.96 -19.04
C GLU A 437 39.06 8.96 -18.09
N VAL A 438 39.61 8.51 -16.96
CA VAL A 438 40.38 9.38 -16.03
C VAL A 438 41.65 9.89 -16.71
N VAL A 439 42.35 9.06 -17.49
CA VAL A 439 43.50 9.47 -18.29
C VAL A 439 43.09 10.54 -19.29
N ARG A 440 41.98 10.35 -20.01
CA ARG A 440 41.44 11.32 -20.98
C ARG A 440 41.16 12.66 -20.31
N ARG A 441 40.38 12.68 -19.22
CA ARG A 441 40.04 13.92 -18.49
C ARG A 441 41.26 14.62 -17.90
N LEU A 442 42.22 13.87 -17.35
CA LEU A 442 43.47 14.46 -16.83
C LEU A 442 44.35 15.02 -17.95
N THR A 443 44.34 14.41 -19.13
CA THR A 443 45.06 14.89 -20.31
C THR A 443 44.42 16.17 -20.84
N GLU A 444 43.10 16.20 -20.98
CA GLU A 444 42.33 17.39 -21.38
C GLU A 444 42.50 18.56 -20.41
N ALA A 445 42.61 18.28 -19.10
CA ALA A 445 42.87 19.28 -18.07
C ALA A 445 44.36 19.69 -17.96
N GLY A 446 45.27 19.08 -18.73
CA GLY A 446 46.71 19.36 -18.68
C GLY A 446 47.42 18.87 -17.42
N LEU A 447 46.80 18.01 -16.60
CA LEU A 447 47.29 17.55 -15.30
C LEU A 447 47.95 16.15 -15.34
N PHE A 448 47.98 15.51 -16.50
CA PHE A 448 48.46 14.12 -16.62
C PHE A 448 49.93 13.95 -16.24
N ALA A 449 50.81 14.90 -16.59
CA ALA A 449 52.23 14.82 -16.27
C ALA A 449 52.50 14.82 -14.76
N GLU A 450 51.72 15.58 -13.99
CA GLU A 450 51.84 15.63 -12.53
C GLU A 450 51.15 14.44 -11.86
N LYS A 451 49.88 14.18 -12.19
CA LYS A 451 49.02 13.24 -11.45
C LYS A 451 48.92 11.84 -12.06
N GLY A 452 49.33 11.67 -13.32
CA GLY A 452 49.16 10.42 -14.08
C GLY A 452 50.08 9.28 -13.63
N ARG A 453 51.23 9.62 -13.03
CA ARG A 453 52.29 8.68 -12.65
C ARG A 453 51.82 7.54 -11.72
N PHE A 454 50.77 7.79 -10.93
CA PHE A 454 50.27 6.85 -9.94
C PHE A 454 48.98 6.11 -10.36
N LEU A 455 48.44 6.39 -11.54
CA LEU A 455 47.16 5.81 -12.00
C LEU A 455 47.23 4.30 -12.21
N HIS A 456 48.43 3.74 -12.43
CA HIS A 456 48.65 2.30 -12.64
C HIS A 456 48.89 1.50 -11.33
N LEU A 457 48.82 2.17 -10.17
CA LEU A 457 49.07 1.59 -8.86
C LEU A 457 47.78 1.51 -8.05
N CYS A 458 47.61 0.41 -7.30
CA CYS A 458 46.53 0.29 -6.31
C CYS A 458 46.71 1.29 -5.16
N GLU A 459 45.68 1.45 -4.34
CA GLU A 459 45.64 2.34 -3.18
C GLU A 459 46.87 2.17 -2.27
N ASP A 460 47.26 0.93 -1.96
CA ASP A 460 48.41 0.64 -1.10
C ASP A 460 49.74 1.01 -1.79
N CYS A 461 49.93 0.56 -3.03
CA CYS A 461 51.16 0.79 -3.78
C CYS A 461 51.36 2.27 -4.15
N ARG A 462 50.26 3.01 -4.30
CA ARG A 462 50.26 4.45 -4.56
C ARG A 462 50.78 5.22 -3.36
N VAL A 463 50.34 4.86 -2.14
CA VAL A 463 50.86 5.45 -0.90
C VAL A 463 52.36 5.17 -0.77
N ILE A 464 52.78 3.92 -0.98
CA ILE A 464 54.20 3.56 -0.88
C ILE A 464 55.05 4.35 -1.89
N ALA A 465 54.61 4.45 -3.15
CA ALA A 465 55.33 5.18 -4.19
C ALA A 465 55.45 6.69 -3.91
N LEU A 466 54.45 7.29 -3.25
CA LEU A 466 54.51 8.70 -2.82
C LEU A 466 55.59 8.92 -1.76
N PHE A 467 55.73 8.00 -0.79
CA PHE A 467 56.78 8.06 0.23
C PHE A 467 58.18 7.74 -0.32
N GLU A 468 58.29 6.82 -1.28
CA GLU A 468 59.57 6.51 -1.95
C GLU A 468 60.06 7.69 -2.82
N GLY A 469 59.16 8.38 -3.52
CA GLY A 469 59.53 9.53 -4.35
C GLY A 469 59.92 10.79 -3.56
N SER A 470 59.42 10.95 -2.34
CA SER A 470 59.78 12.07 -1.45
C SER A 470 61.12 11.87 -0.73
N LEU A 471 61.68 10.66 -0.74
CA LEU A 471 63.02 10.35 -0.23
C LEU A 471 64.15 10.60 -1.25
N THR A 472 63.83 10.80 -2.52
CA THR A 472 64.82 11.05 -3.60
C THR A 472 65.02 12.53 -3.94
N GLU A 473 64.19 13.43 -3.40
CA GLU A 473 64.29 14.89 -3.59
C GLU A 473 64.88 15.64 -2.37
N GLY A 474 65.42 14.89 -1.39
CA GLY A 474 66.05 15.42 -0.17
C GLY A 474 67.55 15.65 -0.27
#